data_AF-A0A528FXA5-F1
#
_entry.id   AF-A0A528FXA5-F1
#
_cell.length_a   1.000
_cell.length_b   1.000
_cell.length_c   1.000
_cell.angle_alpha   90.00
_cell.angle_beta   90.00
_cell.angle_gamma   90.00
#
_symmetry.space_group_name_H-M   'P 1'
#
loop_
_entity.id
_entity.type
_entity.pdbx_description
1 polymer ?
#
loop_
_entity_poly.entity_id
_entity_poly.type
_entity_poly.pdbx_seq_one_letter_code
_entity_poly.pdbx_strand_id
1 'polypeptide(L)' 'IGSTRGVETIDKIARGIEPEKQIELVTDLCNTMKFGSLCALGGFTPYPVMSAINHFRDDFKPAPVAEAAE' A
#
# COMPACT_ATOMS: atom_id res chain seq x y z
N ILE A 1 -13.75 -2.93 -6.50
CA ILE A 1 -13.74 -2.47 -5.09
C ILE A 1 -12.35 -2.62 -4.49
N GLY A 2 -11.83 -3.85 -4.35
CA GLY A 2 -10.52 -4.06 -3.72
C GLY A 2 -9.39 -3.24 -4.35
N SER A 3 -9.24 -3.29 -5.68
CA SER A 3 -8.25 -2.48 -6.40
C SER A 3 -8.43 -0.97 -6.19
N THR A 4 -9.67 -0.46 -6.31
CA THR A 4 -9.99 0.96 -6.12
C THR A 4 -9.66 1.43 -4.71
N ARG A 5 -10.06 0.67 -3.68
CA ARG A 5 -9.70 0.97 -2.28
C ARG A 5 -8.20 0.86 -2.03
N GLY A 6 -7.53 -0.07 -2.71
CA GLY A 6 -6.07 -0.18 -2.70
C GLY A 6 -5.41 1.11 -3.17
N VAL A 7 -5.82 1.66 -4.32
CA VAL A 7 -5.30 2.94 -4.85
C VAL A 7 -5.52 4.07 -3.84
N GLU A 8 -6.74 4.24 -3.33
CA GLU A 8 -7.06 5.30 -2.36
C GLU A 8 -6.21 5.22 -1.08
N THR A 9 -5.91 4.00 -0.60
CA THR A 9 -5.07 3.79 0.58
C THR A 9 -3.60 4.07 0.26
N ILE A 10 -3.08 3.63 -0.89
CA ILE A 10 -1.72 3.94 -1.32
C ILE A 10 -1.53 5.45 -1.52
N ASP A 11 -2.52 6.16 -2.07
CA ASP A 11 -2.49 7.62 -2.20
C ASP A 11 -2.36 8.34 -0.86
N LYS A 12 -2.99 7.81 0.20
CA LYS A 12 -2.84 8.35 1.56
C LYS A 12 -1.44 8.13 2.11
N ILE A 13 -0.82 6.98 1.83
CA ILE A 13 0.59 6.71 2.20
C ILE A 13 1.50 7.70 1.48
N ALA A 14 1.33 7.88 0.16
CA ALA A 14 2.12 8.82 -0.62
C ALA A 14 1.98 10.28 -0.13
N ARG A 15 0.84 10.65 0.47
CA ARG A 15 0.60 11.96 1.09
C ARG A 15 1.03 12.05 2.55
N GLY A 16 1.58 10.98 3.14
CA GLY A 16 1.99 10.93 4.54
C GLY A 16 0.84 10.92 5.55
N ILE A 17 -0.38 10.56 5.14
CA ILE A 17 -1.56 10.54 6.01
C ILE A 17 -1.59 9.22 6.78
N GLU A 18 -1.14 9.24 8.04
CA GLU A 18 -1.10 8.07 8.94
C GLU A 18 -0.47 6.81 8.26
N PRO A 19 0.74 6.89 7.70
CA PRO A 19 1.28 5.88 6.78
C PRO A 19 1.29 4.46 7.37
N GLU A 20 1.68 4.31 8.64
CA GLU A 20 1.69 3.00 9.33
C GLU A 20 0.29 2.35 9.38
N LYS A 21 -0.74 3.14 9.71
CA LYS A 21 -2.14 2.68 9.72
C LYS A 21 -2.65 2.34 8.32
N GLN A 22 -2.24 3.11 7.31
CA GLN A 22 -2.59 2.80 5.92
C GLN A 22 -1.87 1.54 5.41
N ILE A 23 -0.64 1.28 5.86
CA ILE A 23 0.10 0.05 5.56
C ILE A 23 -0.60 -1.17 6.18
N GLU A 24 -1.08 -1.06 7.42
CA GLU A 24 -1.91 -2.12 8.04
C GLU A 24 -3.19 -2.37 7.24
N LEU A 25 -3.89 -1.30 6.84
CA LEU A 25 -5.13 -1.39 6.08
C LEU A 25 -4.92 -2.03 4.69
N VAL A 26 -3.88 -1.62 3.95
CA VAL A 26 -3.59 -2.21 2.63
C VAL A 26 -3.12 -3.66 2.75
N THR A 27 -2.46 -4.02 3.85
CA THR A 27 -2.06 -5.41 4.14
C THR A 27 -3.27 -6.31 4.36
N ASP A 28 -4.24 -5.87 5.17
CA ASP A 28 -5.50 -6.61 5.39
C ASP A 28 -6.33 -6.73 4.09
N LEU A 29 -6.41 -5.64 3.32
CA LEU A 29 -7.03 -5.65 2.00
C LEU A 29 -6.36 -6.66 1.06
N CYS A 30 -5.02 -6.72 1.06
CA CYS A 30 -4.25 -7.68 0.27
C CYS A 30 -4.57 -9.13 0.66
N ASN A 31 -4.70 -9.42 1.96
CA ASN A 31 -5.15 -10.74 2.42
C ASN A 31 -6.56 -11.06 1.93
N THR A 32 -7.50 -10.11 2.07
CA THR A 32 -8.87 -10.26 1.57
C THR A 32 -8.89 -10.53 0.06
N MET A 33 -8.10 -9.80 -0.73
CA MET A 33 -8.02 -10.01 -2.18
C MET A 33 -7.39 -11.36 -2.53
N LYS A 34 -6.35 -11.79 -1.81
CA LYS A 34 -5.66 -13.07 -2.06
C LYS A 34 -6.60 -14.27 -1.90
N PHE A 35 -7.44 -14.25 -0.86
CA PHE A 35 -8.30 -15.39 -0.52
C PHE A 35 -9.76 -15.23 -0.98
N GLY A 36 -10.22 -14.01 -1.23
CA GLY A 36 -11.60 -13.71 -1.64
C GLY A 36 -11.81 -13.55 -3.14
N SER A 37 -10.75 -13.58 -3.96
CA SER A 37 -10.86 -13.44 -5.42
C SER A 37 -11.14 -14.77 -6.10
N LEU A 38 -12.11 -14.77 -7.02
CA LEU A 38 -12.49 -15.97 -7.79
C LEU A 38 -11.59 -16.25 -9.01
N CYS A 39 -10.68 -15.34 -9.34
CA CYS A 39 -9.75 -15.50 -10.45
C CYS A 39 -8.32 -15.13 -10.04
N ALA A 40 -7.36 -15.64 -10.81
CA ALA A 40 -5.93 -15.42 -10.56
C ALA A 40 -5.53 -13.93 -10.60
N LEU A 41 -6.18 -13.12 -11.47
CA LEU A 41 -5.91 -11.69 -11.52
C LEU A 41 -6.13 -11.04 -10.16
N GLY A 42 -7.28 -11.28 -9.53
CA GLY A 42 -7.58 -10.75 -8.20
C GLY A 42 -6.69 -11.36 -7.11
N GLY A 43 -6.44 -12.67 -7.17
CA GLY A 43 -5.66 -13.39 -6.17
C GLY A 43 -4.15 -13.06 -6.17
N PHE A 44 -3.60 -12.67 -7.32
CA PHE A 44 -2.16 -12.38 -7.49
C PHE A 44 -1.84 -10.88 -7.49
N THR A 45 -2.82 -9.99 -7.69
CA THR A 45 -2.64 -8.53 -7.54
C THR A 45 -1.97 -8.14 -6.20
N PRO A 46 -2.26 -8.80 -5.06
CA PRO A 46 -1.58 -8.51 -3.78
C PRO A 46 -0.08 -8.81 -3.75
N TYR A 47 0.44 -9.68 -4.62
CA TYR A 47 1.83 -10.14 -4.54
C TYR A 47 2.86 -9.01 -4.75
N PRO A 48 2.80 -8.20 -5.82
CA PRO A 48 3.72 -7.08 -5.96
C PRO A 48 3.58 -6.05 -4.84
N VAL A 49 2.37 -5.80 -4.33
CA VAL A 49 2.14 -4.86 -3.23
C VAL A 49 2.80 -5.33 -1.94
N MET A 50 2.56 -6.59 -1.54
CA MET A 50 3.16 -7.15 -0.33
C MET A 50 4.67 -7.33 -0.48
N SER A 51 5.16 -7.67 -1.66
CA SER A 51 6.60 -7.72 -1.95
C SER A 51 7.23 -6.33 -1.74
N ALA A 52 6.61 -5.27 -2.26
CA ALA A 52 7.08 -3.90 -2.08
C ALA A 52 7.14 -3.51 -0.60
N ILE A 53 6.07 -3.75 0.16
CA ILE A 53 6.01 -3.41 1.59
C ILE A 53 7.05 -4.20 2.40
N ASN A 54 7.27 -5.48 2.10
CA ASN A 54 8.18 -6.34 2.86
C ASN A 54 9.66 -6.06 2.58
N HIS A 55 10.01 -5.71 1.34
CA HIS A 55 11.40 -5.56 0.91
C HIS A 55 11.86 -4.11 0.77
N PHE A 56 10.93 -3.19 0.55
CA PHE A 56 11.20 -1.77 0.32
C PHE A 56 10.35 -0.90 1.27
N ARG A 57 10.25 -1.30 2.54
CA ARG A 57 9.38 -0.64 3.54
C ARG A 57 9.70 0.84 3.72
N ASP A 58 10.95 1.22 3.54
CA ASP A 58 11.40 2.61 3.69
C ASP A 58 10.79 3.55 2.63
N ASP A 59 10.42 3.04 1.45
CA ASP A 59 9.76 3.82 0.39
C ASP A 59 8.35 4.28 0.77
N PHE A 60 7.77 3.69 1.82
CA PHE A 60 6.43 4.00 2.33
C PHE A 60 6.48 4.95 3.56
N LYS A 61 7.67 5.38 3.96
CA LYS A 61 7.83 6.43 4.98
C LYS A 61 7.58 7.81 4.37
N PRO A 62 7.12 8.80 5.15
CA PRO A 62 7.02 10.17 4.67
C PRO A 62 8.37 10.63 4.11
N ALA A 63 8.34 11.23 2.91
CA ALA A 63 9.53 11.85 2.35
C ALA A 63 10.09 12.87 3.36
N PRO A 64 11.41 12.93 3.59
CA PRO A 64 11.99 13.98 4.39
C PRO A 64 11.55 15.33 3.82
N VAL A 65 11.07 16.21 4.68
CA VAL A 65 10.85 17.62 4.32
C VAL A 65 12.17 18.14 3.80
N ALA A 66 12.24 18.47 2.51
CA ALA A 66 13.37 19.20 1.98
C ALA A 66 13.44 20.52 2.76
N GLU A 67 14.47 20.69 3.59
CA GLU A 67 14.82 22.01 4.09
C GLU A 67 15.00 22.88 2.84
N ALA A 68 14.13 23.88 2.70
CA ALA A 68 14.28 24.87 1.66
C ALA A 68 15.64 25.53 1.87
N ALA A 69 16.61 25.22 1.02
CA ALA A 69 17.85 25.96 0.96
C ALA A 69 17.49 27.40 0.55
N GLU A 70 17.61 28.32 1.50
CA GLU A 70 17.59 29.76 1.29
C GLU A 70 18.74 30.21 0.38
#